data_AF-A0A3C0FJW4-F1
#
_entry.id   AF-A0A3C0FJW4-F1
#
_cell.length_a   1.000
_cell.length_b   1.000
_cell.length_c   1.000
_cell.angle_alpha   90.00
_cell.angle_beta   90.00
_cell.angle_gamma   90.00
#
_symmetry.space_group_name_H-M   'P 1'
#
loop_
_entity.id
_entity.type
_entity.pdbx_description
1 polymer ?
#
loop_
_entity_poly.entity_id
_entity_poly.type
_entity_poly.pdbx_seq_one_letter_code
_entity_poly.pdbx_strand_id
1 'polypeptide(L)'
;VQLPAWNEALGLPRPWDQQWSLRLQQIMAYETDLLEYEDLFDGNPAIERKVGALKEGARAELAKIDEMGGAIAAVDRGYMKQELVRSNALRLADIESGLTKVIGVNAFTETEPSPLTSGEKSILTVDDMAEQEQIEKLKAWRSDRDQKTVESALADLKSAASEERNIMECSIACAHAGVTTGEWSETLRDVFGEYRAPTGITSMIVTGDAENLQDLRKRVDQVSDKLGERMKMLVGKPGLDGHSNGAEQIAVKAGDAGIEVLYEGIRWTPEELVRNAIEDGAHVIGLSILSGSHVPLVREVVNGLRAKGAGHIPVVVGGIIPESDMLVLRQMG
;
A
#
# COMPACT_ATOMS: atom_id res chain seq x y z
N VAL A 1 16.35 3.47 -17.24
CA VAL A 1 16.21 3.92 -15.83
C VAL A 1 14.87 4.63 -15.71
N GLN A 2 14.14 4.46 -14.61
CA GLN A 2 12.95 5.26 -14.31
C GLN A 2 13.32 6.22 -13.18
N LEU A 3 13.19 7.53 -13.42
CA LEU A 3 13.37 8.54 -12.37
C LEU A 3 11.99 9.04 -11.92
N PRO A 4 11.73 9.08 -10.60
CA PRO A 4 10.49 9.64 -10.09
C PRO A 4 10.44 11.14 -10.33
N ALA A 5 9.22 11.69 -10.42
CA ALA A 5 9.01 13.12 -10.42
C ALA A 5 9.19 13.69 -9.01
N TRP A 6 9.60 14.96 -8.92
CA TRP A 6 9.85 15.65 -7.65
C TRP A 6 8.61 15.69 -6.72
N ASN A 7 7.40 15.61 -7.28
CA ASN A 7 6.11 15.65 -6.57
C ASN A 7 5.47 14.27 -6.35
N GLU A 8 6.20 13.18 -6.54
CA GLU A 8 5.68 11.80 -6.38
C GLU A 8 5.01 11.56 -5.02
N ALA A 9 5.50 12.19 -3.95
CA ALA A 9 4.90 12.07 -2.63
C ALA A 9 3.56 12.81 -2.46
N LEU A 10 3.21 13.73 -3.38
CA LEU A 10 2.01 14.56 -3.31
C LEU A 10 0.87 14.03 -4.18
N GLY A 11 1.18 13.29 -5.25
CA GLY A 11 0.17 12.75 -6.15
C GLY A 11 0.76 12.37 -7.50
N LEU A 12 -0.12 12.12 -8.47
CA LEU A 12 0.30 11.79 -9.83
C LEU A 12 0.99 12.99 -10.49
N PRO A 13 2.14 12.77 -11.15
CA PRO A 13 2.92 13.84 -11.76
C PRO A 13 2.23 14.38 -13.02
N ARG A 14 2.35 15.68 -13.24
CA ARG A 14 1.87 16.34 -14.46
C ARG A 14 2.88 16.15 -15.59
N PRO A 15 2.50 16.37 -16.86
CA PRO A 15 3.45 16.35 -17.97
C PRO A 15 4.69 17.25 -17.75
N TRP A 16 4.53 18.39 -17.07
CA TRP A 16 5.63 19.27 -16.70
C TRP A 16 6.61 18.61 -15.71
N ASP A 17 6.10 17.96 -14.67
CA ASP A 17 6.93 17.30 -13.65
C ASP A 17 7.66 16.08 -14.25
N GLN A 18 7.00 15.36 -15.16
CA GLN A 18 7.60 14.26 -15.92
C GLN A 18 8.73 14.74 -16.84
N GLN A 19 8.57 15.91 -17.45
CA GLN A 19 9.60 16.47 -18.32
C GLN A 19 10.90 16.71 -17.54
N TRP A 20 10.83 17.12 -16.27
CA TRP A 20 12.03 17.31 -15.44
C TRP A 20 12.77 15.99 -15.22
N SER A 21 12.05 14.93 -14.87
CA SER A 21 12.61 13.58 -14.70
C SER A 21 13.25 13.06 -15.99
N LEU A 22 12.64 13.34 -17.15
CA LEU A 22 13.21 13.02 -18.45
C LEU A 22 14.48 13.83 -18.72
N ARG A 23 14.47 15.14 -18.44
CA ARG A 23 15.63 16.02 -18.66
C ARG A 23 16.81 15.61 -17.78
N LEU A 24 16.58 15.17 -16.55
CA LEU A 24 17.63 14.60 -15.71
C LEU A 24 18.29 13.38 -16.37
N GLN A 25 17.51 12.46 -16.96
CA GLN A 25 18.08 11.33 -17.70
C GLN A 25 18.86 11.76 -18.93
N GLN A 26 18.38 12.78 -19.66
CA GLN A 26 19.06 13.30 -20.84
C GLN A 26 20.36 14.02 -20.50
N ILE A 27 20.38 14.83 -19.44
CA ILE A 27 21.61 15.46 -18.95
C ILE A 27 22.61 14.37 -18.56
N MET A 28 22.19 13.38 -17.78
CA MET A 28 23.04 12.24 -17.43
C MET A 28 23.57 11.50 -18.67
N ALA A 29 22.76 11.31 -19.70
CA ALA A 29 23.18 10.57 -20.89
C ALA A 29 24.06 11.38 -21.87
N TYR A 30 23.80 12.68 -22.02
CA TYR A 30 24.35 13.49 -23.11
C TYR A 30 25.26 14.63 -22.68
N GLU A 31 25.32 14.96 -21.38
CA GLU A 31 26.08 16.11 -20.87
C GLU A 31 27.10 15.75 -19.77
N THR A 32 27.16 14.49 -19.32
CA THR A 32 28.07 14.06 -18.23
C THR A 32 29.18 13.09 -18.66
N ASP A 33 29.24 12.74 -19.94
CA ASP A 33 30.17 11.76 -20.53
C ASP A 33 30.14 10.36 -19.88
N LEU A 34 29.19 10.09 -18.95
CA LEU A 34 29.12 8.83 -18.20
C LEU A 34 28.97 7.59 -19.09
N LEU A 35 28.41 7.75 -20.29
CA LEU A 35 28.22 6.65 -21.24
C LEU A 35 29.45 6.39 -22.12
N GLU A 36 30.49 7.22 -22.04
CA GLU A 36 31.74 7.03 -22.80
C GLU A 36 32.70 6.03 -22.13
N TYR A 37 32.43 5.67 -20.87
CA TYR A 37 33.27 4.79 -20.05
C TYR A 37 32.51 3.52 -19.66
N GLU A 38 33.26 2.44 -19.40
CA GLU A 38 32.74 1.21 -18.78
C GLU A 38 32.50 1.43 -17.27
N ASP A 39 32.64 0.41 -16.42
CA ASP A 39 32.42 0.58 -14.97
C ASP A 39 33.50 1.49 -14.34
N LEU A 40 33.14 2.76 -14.12
CA LEU A 40 33.97 3.77 -13.48
C LEU A 40 34.42 3.39 -12.06
N PHE A 41 33.79 2.39 -11.44
CA PHE A 41 34.15 1.92 -10.11
C PHE A 41 35.05 0.68 -10.11
N ASP A 42 35.40 0.12 -11.28
CA ASP A 42 36.24 -1.06 -11.37
C ASP A 42 37.61 -0.83 -10.69
N GLY A 43 38.07 -1.82 -9.94
CA GLY A 43 39.30 -1.77 -9.16
C GLY A 43 39.29 -0.80 -7.97
N ASN A 44 38.17 -0.11 -7.66
CA ASN A 44 38.10 0.76 -6.48
C ASN A 44 38.02 -0.07 -5.18
N PRO A 45 39.03 -0.04 -4.29
CA PRO A 45 39.06 -0.94 -3.14
C PRO A 45 37.92 -0.73 -2.13
N ALA A 46 37.36 0.47 -2.07
CA ALA A 46 36.22 0.74 -1.17
C ALA A 46 34.91 0.17 -1.74
N ILE A 47 34.70 0.33 -3.06
CA ILE A 47 33.53 -0.21 -3.76
C ILE A 47 33.59 -1.73 -3.78
N GLU A 48 34.74 -2.33 -4.11
CA GLU A 48 34.91 -3.78 -4.10
C GLU A 48 34.60 -4.40 -2.74
N ARG A 49 35.08 -3.80 -1.64
CA ARG A 49 34.72 -4.26 -0.28
C ARG A 49 33.21 -4.18 -0.03
N LYS A 50 32.55 -3.10 -0.44
CA LYS A 50 31.11 -2.93 -0.26
C LYS A 50 30.31 -3.94 -1.09
N VAL A 51 30.71 -4.15 -2.35
CA VAL A 51 30.12 -5.16 -3.24
C VAL A 51 30.32 -6.57 -2.67
N GLY A 52 31.52 -6.88 -2.15
CA GLY A 52 31.81 -8.13 -1.46
C GLY A 52 30.85 -8.39 -0.30
N ALA A 53 30.72 -7.41 0.62
CA ALA A 53 29.82 -7.51 1.76
C ALA A 53 28.34 -7.68 1.35
N LEU A 54 27.89 -6.99 0.29
CA LEU A 54 26.52 -7.15 -0.25
C LEU A 54 26.31 -8.55 -0.84
N LYS A 55 27.30 -9.09 -1.56
CA LYS A 55 27.24 -10.45 -2.12
C LYS A 55 27.20 -11.51 -1.04
N GLU A 56 28.02 -11.37 0.00
CA GLU A 56 28.00 -12.27 1.16
C GLU A 56 26.63 -12.26 1.86
N GLY A 57 26.10 -11.07 2.16
CA GLY A 57 24.78 -10.92 2.77
C GLY A 57 23.66 -11.50 1.90
N ALA A 58 23.64 -11.20 0.60
CA ALA A 58 22.64 -11.74 -0.32
C ALA A 58 22.70 -13.27 -0.42
N ARG A 59 23.91 -13.85 -0.49
CA ARG A 59 24.08 -15.31 -0.53
C ARG A 59 23.66 -15.99 0.78
N ALA A 60 23.96 -15.37 1.92
CA ALA A 60 23.51 -15.88 3.21
C ALA A 60 21.97 -15.86 3.31
N GLU A 61 21.32 -14.80 2.82
CA GLU A 61 19.87 -14.72 2.80
C GLU A 61 19.23 -15.75 1.85
N LEU A 62 19.81 -15.96 0.67
CA LEU A 62 19.38 -17.02 -0.25
C LEU A 62 19.49 -18.41 0.38
N ALA A 63 20.59 -18.69 1.10
CA ALA A 63 20.76 -19.97 1.80
C ALA A 63 19.66 -20.21 2.85
N LYS A 64 19.26 -19.19 3.61
CA LYS A 64 18.13 -19.30 4.55
C LYS A 64 16.81 -19.59 3.82
N ILE A 65 16.57 -18.93 2.69
CA ILE A 65 15.37 -19.16 1.88
C ILE A 65 15.36 -20.61 1.35
N ASP A 66 16.50 -21.13 0.90
CA ASP A 66 16.63 -22.51 0.45
C ASP A 66 16.38 -23.51 1.59
N GLU A 67 16.90 -23.25 2.80
CA GLU A 67 16.62 -24.05 4.01
C GLU A 67 15.12 -24.06 4.39
N MET A 68 14.37 -23.01 4.05
CA MET A 68 12.93 -22.93 4.27
C MET A 68 12.11 -23.70 3.22
N GLY A 69 12.74 -24.27 2.18
CA GLY A 69 12.07 -24.92 1.07
C GLY A 69 11.87 -24.02 -0.16
N GLY A 70 12.64 -22.95 -0.26
CA GLY A 70 12.62 -22.01 -1.38
C GLY A 70 11.68 -20.81 -1.18
N ALA A 71 11.67 -19.93 -2.19
CA ALA A 71 11.01 -18.63 -2.08
C ALA A 71 9.49 -18.72 -1.84
N ILE A 72 8.80 -19.69 -2.46
CA ILE A 72 7.35 -19.88 -2.28
C ILE A 72 7.04 -20.21 -0.82
N ALA A 73 7.73 -21.20 -0.25
CA ALA A 73 7.55 -21.58 1.16
C ALA A 73 7.89 -20.43 2.13
N ALA A 74 8.90 -19.61 1.81
CA ALA A 74 9.27 -18.45 2.60
C ALA A 74 8.21 -17.31 2.53
N VAL A 75 7.52 -17.15 1.39
CA VAL A 75 6.38 -16.24 1.25
C VAL A 75 5.18 -16.75 2.02
N ASP A 76 4.82 -18.03 1.88
CA ASP A 76 3.66 -18.65 2.55
C ASP A 76 3.81 -18.64 4.08
N ARG A 77 5.04 -18.83 4.58
CA ARG A 77 5.36 -18.70 6.02
C ARG A 77 5.43 -17.25 6.50
N GLY A 78 5.30 -16.28 5.59
CA GLY A 78 5.35 -14.85 5.89
C GLY A 78 6.73 -14.29 6.20
N TYR A 79 7.80 -15.09 6.16
CA TYR A 79 9.16 -14.70 6.54
C TYR A 79 9.64 -13.45 5.77
N MET A 80 9.53 -13.48 4.44
CA MET A 80 9.98 -12.35 3.61
C MET A 80 9.26 -11.06 3.96
N LYS A 81 7.96 -11.14 4.21
CA LYS A 81 7.14 -9.98 4.56
C LYS A 81 7.49 -9.45 5.95
N GLN A 82 7.74 -10.35 6.92
CA GLN A 82 8.19 -9.97 8.27
C GLN A 82 9.53 -9.24 8.24
N GLU A 83 10.52 -9.73 7.50
CA GLU A 83 11.83 -9.08 7.39
C GLU A 83 11.75 -7.70 6.72
N LEU A 84 10.87 -7.52 5.73
CA LEU A 84 10.60 -6.21 5.13
C LEU A 84 9.98 -5.23 6.13
N VAL A 85 8.97 -5.67 6.90
CA VAL A 85 8.32 -4.86 7.93
C VAL A 85 9.33 -4.47 9.01
N ARG A 86 10.15 -5.42 9.47
CA ARG A 86 11.21 -5.21 10.46
C ARG A 86 12.25 -4.20 9.97
N SER A 87 12.76 -4.38 8.75
CA SER A 87 13.74 -3.46 8.15
C SER A 87 13.20 -2.03 8.07
N ASN A 88 11.94 -1.87 7.67
CA ASN A 88 11.29 -0.56 7.62
C ASN A 88 11.06 0.05 9.02
N ALA A 89 10.72 -0.77 10.01
CA ALA A 89 10.56 -0.30 11.39
C ALA A 89 11.87 0.24 11.99
N LEU A 90 12.99 -0.44 11.73
CA LEU A 90 14.31 0.04 12.13
C LEU A 90 14.66 1.36 11.45
N ARG A 91 14.42 1.46 10.13
CA ARG A 91 14.65 2.70 9.38
C ARG A 91 13.81 3.86 9.93
N LEU A 92 12.54 3.64 10.25
CA LEU A 92 11.69 4.69 10.82
C LEU A 92 12.16 5.09 12.22
N ALA A 93 12.55 4.13 13.06
CA ALA A 93 13.13 4.44 14.37
C ALA A 93 14.40 5.31 14.25
N ASP A 94 15.25 5.06 13.25
CA ASP A 94 16.42 5.88 12.98
C ASP A 94 16.05 7.30 12.52
N ILE A 95 14.97 7.44 11.74
CA ILE A 95 14.46 8.75 11.32
C ILE A 95 13.83 9.50 12.50
N GLU A 96 13.02 8.84 13.31
CA GLU A 96 12.35 9.41 14.49
C GLU A 96 13.35 9.87 15.54
N SER A 97 14.43 9.11 15.76
CA SER A 97 15.52 9.46 16.69
C SER A 97 16.48 10.52 16.14
N GLY A 98 16.36 10.87 14.85
CA GLY A 98 17.26 11.81 14.18
C GLY A 98 18.63 11.22 13.80
N LEU A 99 18.87 9.93 14.01
CA LEU A 99 20.06 9.22 13.54
C LEU A 99 20.14 9.28 12.00
N THR A 100 19.03 9.01 11.32
CA THR A 100 18.88 9.25 9.88
C THR A 100 18.23 10.61 9.67
N LYS A 101 18.98 11.55 9.08
CA LYS A 101 18.44 12.87 8.73
C LYS A 101 17.69 12.82 7.40
N VAL A 102 16.48 13.37 7.41
CA VAL A 102 15.65 13.64 6.24
C VAL A 102 15.42 15.15 6.19
N ILE A 103 16.13 15.79 5.26
CA ILE A 103 16.16 17.25 5.12
C ILE A 103 14.77 17.76 4.76
N GLY A 104 14.30 18.79 5.45
CA GLY A 104 12.94 19.34 5.30
C GLY A 104 11.86 18.57 6.06
N VAL A 105 12.20 17.44 6.72
CA VAL A 105 11.23 16.62 7.49
C VAL A 105 11.59 16.56 8.97
N ASN A 106 12.76 15.99 9.33
CA ASN A 106 13.21 15.91 10.73
C ASN A 106 14.44 16.79 11.02
N ALA A 107 15.03 17.39 9.98
CA ALA A 107 16.19 18.28 10.08
C ALA A 107 16.05 19.41 9.05
N PHE A 108 16.40 20.64 9.45
CA PHE A 108 16.29 21.83 8.59
C PHE A 108 14.88 22.00 8.01
N THR A 109 13.87 22.10 8.88
CA THR A 109 12.44 22.11 8.52
C THR A 109 11.94 23.46 8.03
N GLU A 110 12.73 24.52 8.16
CA GLU A 110 12.38 25.86 7.69
C GLU A 110 12.66 25.99 6.19
N THR A 111 11.67 26.44 5.41
CA THR A 111 11.80 26.70 3.97
C THR A 111 10.93 27.90 3.56
N GLU A 112 11.35 28.62 2.52
CA GLU A 112 10.50 29.60 1.85
C GLU A 112 9.35 28.91 1.08
N PRO A 113 8.20 29.57 0.88
CA PRO A 113 7.12 29.05 0.06
C PRO A 113 7.59 28.69 -1.34
N SER A 114 7.34 27.45 -1.77
CA SER A 114 7.73 27.00 -3.10
C SER A 114 6.68 27.38 -4.15
N PRO A 115 7.06 28.04 -5.25
CA PRO A 115 6.14 28.31 -6.36
C PRO A 115 5.64 27.02 -7.04
N LEU A 116 6.28 25.88 -6.78
CA LEU A 116 5.91 24.59 -7.32
C LEU A 116 4.72 23.95 -6.60
N THR A 117 4.50 24.29 -5.32
CA THR A 117 3.43 23.72 -4.48
C THR A 117 2.26 24.68 -4.27
N SER A 118 2.43 25.98 -4.55
CA SER A 118 1.50 27.05 -4.17
C SER A 118 0.36 27.33 -5.18
N GLY A 119 -0.04 26.36 -6.02
CA GLY A 119 -1.11 26.55 -7.01
C GLY A 119 -2.21 25.49 -6.92
N GLU A 120 -3.47 25.89 -7.15
CA GLU A 120 -4.69 25.03 -7.12
C GLU A 120 -4.66 23.84 -8.11
N LYS A 121 -3.64 23.72 -8.97
CA LYS A 121 -3.42 22.62 -9.93
C LYS A 121 -2.02 22.00 -9.79
N SER A 122 -1.56 21.84 -8.55
CA SER A 122 -0.25 21.24 -8.25
C SER A 122 -0.23 19.72 -8.43
N ILE A 123 -1.38 19.06 -8.35
CA ILE A 123 -1.56 17.61 -8.51
C ILE A 123 -2.57 17.29 -9.61
N LEU A 124 -2.39 16.14 -10.28
CA LEU A 124 -3.38 15.61 -11.22
C LEU A 124 -4.51 14.93 -10.44
N THR A 125 -5.74 15.42 -10.59
CA THR A 125 -6.95 14.81 -10.04
C THR A 125 -7.65 13.96 -11.10
N VAL A 126 -8.29 12.88 -10.69
CA VAL A 126 -9.14 12.05 -11.57
C VAL A 126 -10.46 12.76 -11.77
N ASP A 127 -11.07 12.60 -12.95
CA ASP A 127 -12.40 13.13 -13.26
C ASP A 127 -13.48 12.32 -12.53
N ASP A 128 -14.36 13.00 -11.79
CA ASP A 128 -15.49 12.41 -11.07
C ASP A 128 -16.47 11.68 -11.99
N MET A 129 -16.53 12.04 -13.28
CA MET A 129 -17.41 11.38 -14.26
C MET A 129 -16.82 10.09 -14.86
N ALA A 130 -15.52 9.84 -14.69
CA ALA A 130 -14.83 8.74 -15.37
C ALA A 130 -15.44 7.37 -15.04
N GLU A 131 -15.85 7.16 -13.79
CA GLU A 131 -16.51 5.92 -13.36
C GLU A 131 -17.85 5.73 -14.06
N GLN A 132 -18.70 6.76 -14.05
CA GLN A 132 -20.02 6.70 -14.67
C GLN A 132 -19.92 6.44 -16.18
N GLU A 133 -19.01 7.13 -16.88
CA GLU A 133 -18.76 6.88 -18.29
C GLU A 133 -18.30 5.45 -18.55
N GLN A 134 -17.44 4.90 -17.68
CA GLN A 134 -16.95 3.54 -17.83
C GLN A 134 -18.04 2.50 -17.58
N ILE A 135 -18.97 2.76 -16.63
CA ILE A 135 -20.15 1.91 -16.41
C ILE A 135 -21.04 1.90 -17.65
N GLU A 136 -21.26 3.04 -18.29
CA GLU A 136 -22.07 3.15 -19.50
C GLU A 136 -21.41 2.40 -20.68
N LYS A 137 -20.11 2.60 -20.89
CA LYS A 137 -19.32 1.85 -21.88
C LYS A 137 -19.38 0.34 -21.62
N LEU A 138 -19.27 -0.08 -20.37
CA LEU A 138 -19.34 -1.50 -19.99
C LEU A 138 -20.73 -2.10 -20.27
N LYS A 139 -21.81 -1.36 -19.98
CA LYS A 139 -23.17 -1.81 -20.28
C LYS A 139 -23.40 -1.98 -21.77
N ALA A 140 -22.97 -1.01 -22.58
CA ALA A 140 -23.04 -1.08 -24.04
C ALA A 140 -22.17 -2.22 -24.60
N TRP A 141 -20.95 -2.38 -24.08
CA TRP A 141 -20.08 -3.49 -24.45
C TRP A 141 -20.72 -4.86 -24.20
N ARG A 142 -21.39 -5.00 -23.05
CA ARG A 142 -22.08 -6.24 -22.67
C ARG A 142 -23.34 -6.49 -23.51
N SER A 143 -24.03 -5.45 -23.99
CA SER A 143 -25.23 -5.63 -24.83
C SER A 143 -24.91 -6.05 -26.25
N ASP A 144 -23.76 -5.63 -26.77
CA ASP A 144 -23.44 -5.77 -28.20
C ASP A 144 -22.65 -7.04 -28.53
N ARG A 145 -21.99 -7.64 -27.52
CA ARG A 145 -21.16 -8.85 -27.69
C ARG A 145 -22.01 -10.13 -27.86
N ASP A 146 -21.45 -11.13 -28.52
CA ASP A 146 -22.08 -12.45 -28.62
C ASP A 146 -21.97 -13.21 -27.30
N GLN A 147 -23.08 -13.20 -26.56
CA GLN A 147 -23.17 -13.82 -25.24
C GLN A 147 -22.90 -15.33 -25.26
N LYS A 148 -23.23 -16.05 -26.34
CA LYS A 148 -22.94 -17.50 -26.42
C LYS A 148 -21.44 -17.76 -26.56
N THR A 149 -20.76 -16.95 -27.36
CA THR A 149 -19.31 -17.03 -27.54
C THR A 149 -18.59 -16.69 -26.23
N VAL A 150 -19.07 -15.68 -25.49
CA VAL A 150 -18.58 -15.34 -24.14
C VAL A 150 -18.73 -16.51 -23.17
N GLU A 151 -19.92 -17.10 -23.07
CA GLU A 151 -20.19 -18.22 -22.16
C GLU A 151 -19.33 -19.45 -22.49
N SER A 152 -19.17 -19.76 -23.78
CA SER A 152 -18.31 -20.86 -24.22
C SER A 152 -16.84 -20.61 -23.88
N ALA A 153 -16.34 -19.38 -24.08
CA ALA A 153 -14.96 -19.04 -23.77
C ALA A 153 -14.68 -19.10 -22.26
N LEU A 154 -15.59 -18.60 -21.43
CA LEU A 154 -15.49 -18.66 -19.97
C LEU A 154 -15.56 -20.11 -19.45
N ALA A 155 -16.41 -20.95 -20.05
CA ALA A 155 -16.51 -22.36 -19.68
C ALA A 155 -15.20 -23.11 -19.97
N ASP A 156 -14.59 -22.88 -21.13
CA ASP A 156 -13.30 -23.48 -21.48
C ASP A 156 -12.17 -22.95 -20.57
N LEU A 157 -12.16 -21.64 -20.27
CA LEU A 157 -11.22 -21.08 -19.30
C LEU A 157 -11.33 -21.77 -17.92
N LYS A 158 -12.56 -21.97 -17.44
CA LYS A 158 -12.82 -22.65 -16.16
C LYS A 158 -12.38 -24.12 -16.17
N SER A 159 -12.67 -24.84 -17.26
CA SER A 159 -12.20 -26.23 -17.46
C SER A 159 -10.68 -26.29 -17.51
N ALA A 160 -10.04 -25.44 -18.31
CA ALA A 160 -8.58 -25.37 -18.43
C ALA A 160 -7.90 -25.09 -17.08
N ALA A 161 -8.43 -24.14 -16.31
CA ALA A 161 -7.95 -23.83 -14.98
C ALA A 161 -8.12 -25.00 -14.00
N SER A 162 -9.25 -25.71 -14.06
CA SER A 162 -9.54 -26.85 -13.16
C SER A 162 -8.74 -28.12 -13.53
N GLU A 163 -8.41 -28.28 -14.80
CA GLU A 163 -7.64 -29.41 -15.35
C GLU A 163 -6.13 -29.15 -15.36
N GLU A 164 -5.68 -28.02 -14.81
CA GLU A 164 -4.28 -27.57 -14.81
C GLU A 164 -3.66 -27.50 -16.23
N ARG A 165 -4.50 -27.25 -17.25
CA ARG A 165 -4.04 -27.00 -18.61
C ARG A 165 -3.50 -25.57 -18.75
N ASN A 166 -2.76 -25.31 -19.83
CA ASN A 166 -2.36 -23.96 -20.18
C ASN A 166 -3.61 -23.09 -20.42
N ILE A 167 -3.81 -22.07 -19.59
CA ILE A 167 -4.97 -21.17 -19.67
C ILE A 167 -4.80 -20.05 -20.70
N MET A 168 -3.60 -19.81 -21.23
CA MET A 168 -3.30 -18.67 -22.10
C MET A 168 -4.16 -18.68 -23.38
N GLU A 169 -4.33 -19.84 -24.01
CA GLU A 169 -5.11 -19.95 -25.24
C GLU A 169 -6.60 -19.62 -24.99
N CYS A 170 -7.19 -20.20 -23.94
CA CYS A 170 -8.57 -19.93 -23.52
C CYS A 170 -8.74 -18.46 -23.07
N SER A 171 -7.72 -17.87 -22.44
CA SER A 171 -7.69 -16.46 -22.05
C SER A 171 -7.67 -15.51 -23.26
N ILE A 172 -6.90 -15.83 -24.30
CA ILE A 172 -6.93 -15.07 -25.57
C ILE A 172 -8.32 -15.18 -26.22
N ALA A 173 -8.91 -16.38 -26.22
CA ALA A 173 -10.27 -16.58 -26.72
C ALA A 173 -11.31 -15.76 -25.92
N CYS A 174 -11.19 -15.69 -24.59
CA CYS A 174 -12.01 -14.82 -23.74
C CYS A 174 -11.89 -13.34 -24.16
N ALA A 175 -10.67 -12.84 -24.36
CA ALA A 175 -10.44 -11.46 -24.79
C ALA A 175 -11.10 -11.17 -26.14
N HIS A 176 -10.95 -12.07 -27.13
CA HIS A 176 -11.61 -11.95 -28.42
C HIS A 176 -13.14 -12.04 -28.36
N ALA A 177 -13.68 -12.86 -27.46
CA ALA A 177 -15.12 -12.98 -27.22
C ALA A 177 -15.72 -11.74 -26.54
N GLY A 178 -14.89 -10.83 -26.02
CA GLY A 178 -15.33 -9.66 -25.28
C GLY A 178 -15.68 -9.93 -23.82
N VAL A 179 -15.08 -10.97 -23.23
CA VAL A 179 -15.07 -11.18 -21.78
C VAL A 179 -14.41 -9.99 -21.10
N THR A 180 -15.02 -9.50 -20.02
CA THR A 180 -14.50 -8.37 -19.25
C THR A 180 -13.46 -8.85 -18.23
N THR A 181 -12.55 -7.97 -17.82
CA THR A 181 -11.56 -8.30 -16.76
C THR A 181 -12.22 -8.83 -15.49
N GLY A 182 -13.40 -8.32 -15.14
CA GLY A 182 -14.17 -8.79 -13.99
C GLY A 182 -14.66 -10.24 -14.15
N GLU A 183 -15.28 -10.58 -15.29
CA GLU A 183 -15.76 -11.94 -15.57
C GLU A 183 -14.62 -12.97 -15.67
N TRP A 184 -13.51 -12.58 -16.29
CA TRP A 184 -12.30 -13.40 -16.34
C TRP A 184 -11.79 -13.64 -14.92
N SER A 185 -11.60 -12.59 -14.13
CA SER A 185 -11.07 -12.71 -12.76
C SER A 185 -11.99 -13.53 -11.86
N GLU A 186 -13.32 -13.36 -11.98
CA GLU A 186 -14.31 -14.13 -11.22
C GLU A 186 -14.28 -15.61 -11.59
N THR A 187 -14.16 -15.92 -12.88
CA THR A 187 -14.06 -17.31 -13.36
C THR A 187 -12.83 -18.02 -12.81
N LEU A 188 -11.70 -17.32 -12.68
CA LEU A 188 -10.49 -17.88 -12.06
C LEU A 188 -10.61 -17.96 -10.53
N ARG A 189 -11.31 -17.01 -9.91
CA ARG A 189 -11.59 -17.00 -8.46
C ARG A 189 -12.47 -18.18 -8.06
N ASP A 190 -13.43 -18.58 -8.89
CA ASP A 190 -14.23 -19.79 -8.70
C ASP A 190 -13.39 -21.07 -8.59
N VAL A 191 -12.23 -21.12 -9.26
CA VAL A 191 -11.37 -22.30 -9.32
C VAL A 191 -10.28 -22.24 -8.26
N PHE A 192 -9.61 -21.09 -8.12
CA PHE A 192 -8.41 -20.94 -7.28
C PHE A 192 -8.69 -20.28 -5.92
N GLY A 193 -9.87 -19.68 -5.75
CA GLY A 193 -10.19 -18.86 -4.60
C GLY A 193 -9.46 -17.52 -4.62
N GLU A 194 -9.38 -16.89 -3.44
CA GLU A 194 -8.66 -15.64 -3.22
C GLU A 194 -7.44 -15.87 -2.32
N TYR A 195 -6.33 -15.24 -2.67
CA TYR A 195 -5.14 -15.24 -1.82
C TYR A 195 -5.21 -14.15 -0.75
N ARG A 196 -5.02 -14.53 0.52
CA ARG A 196 -4.85 -13.61 1.65
C ARG A 196 -3.41 -13.69 2.15
N ALA A 197 -2.66 -12.62 1.90
CA ALA A 197 -1.24 -12.56 2.24
C ALA A 197 -1.01 -12.40 3.76
N PRO A 198 0.08 -12.96 4.31
CA PRO A 198 0.49 -12.67 5.68
C PRO A 198 0.84 -11.18 5.82
N THR A 199 0.47 -10.58 6.96
CA THR A 199 0.64 -9.15 7.23
C THR A 199 2.08 -8.75 7.56
N GLY A 200 2.91 -9.71 7.94
CA GLY A 200 4.30 -9.47 8.37
C GLY A 200 4.44 -8.78 9.73
N ILE A 201 3.33 -8.43 10.38
CA ILE A 201 3.35 -7.83 11.71
C ILE A 201 3.63 -8.96 12.71
N THR A 202 4.72 -8.82 13.45
CA THR A 202 5.05 -9.69 14.59
C THR A 202 5.02 -8.86 15.85
N SER A 203 4.50 -9.43 16.94
CA SER A 203 4.42 -8.77 18.26
C SER A 203 5.78 -8.49 18.91
N MET A 204 6.90 -8.79 18.25
CA MET A 204 8.24 -8.78 18.83
C MET A 204 9.13 -7.61 18.40
N ILE A 205 8.61 -6.59 17.70
CA ILE A 205 9.44 -5.43 17.35
C ILE A 205 9.54 -4.49 18.56
N VAL A 206 10.40 -4.84 19.52
CA VAL A 206 10.79 -3.95 20.60
C VAL A 206 11.60 -2.80 20.01
N THR A 207 10.95 -1.72 19.58
CA THR A 207 11.65 -0.45 19.41
C THR A 207 11.94 0.11 20.81
N GLY A 208 13.21 0.47 21.06
CA GLY A 208 13.77 0.71 22.38
C GLY A 208 13.04 1.78 23.22
N ASP A 209 13.42 1.86 24.50
CA ASP A 209 12.93 2.79 25.51
C ASP A 209 13.15 4.27 25.14
N ALA A 210 12.45 4.76 24.13
CA ALA A 210 12.25 6.19 23.95
C ALA A 210 11.37 6.66 25.11
N GLU A 211 11.79 7.71 25.83
CA GLU A 211 11.04 8.27 26.97
C GLU A 211 9.56 8.55 26.62
N ASN A 212 9.30 8.97 25.38
CA ASN A 212 7.95 9.21 24.85
C ASN A 212 7.06 7.95 24.82
N LEU A 213 7.62 6.74 24.69
CA LEU A 213 6.85 5.50 24.59
C LEU A 213 6.28 5.09 25.96
N GLN A 214 7.02 5.32 27.04
CA GLN A 214 6.56 4.99 28.39
C GLN A 214 5.37 5.86 28.79
N ASP A 215 5.42 7.15 28.48
CA ASP A 215 4.30 8.05 28.75
C ASP A 215 3.09 7.75 27.86
N LEU A 216 3.32 7.32 26.62
CA LEU A 216 2.25 6.85 25.75
C LEU A 216 1.58 5.58 26.29
N ARG A 217 2.37 4.59 26.76
CA ARG A 217 1.85 3.38 27.42
C ARG A 217 0.97 3.72 28.62
N LYS A 218 1.42 4.62 29.50
CA LYS A 218 0.62 5.09 30.65
C LYS A 218 -0.71 5.71 30.21
N ARG A 219 -0.72 6.47 29.11
CA ARG A 219 -1.96 7.06 28.57
C ARG A 219 -2.89 5.99 28.00
N VAL A 220 -2.35 4.98 27.31
CA VAL A 220 -3.12 3.84 26.82
C VAL A 220 -3.71 3.05 27.99
N ASP A 221 -2.96 2.86 29.07
CA ASP A 221 -3.43 2.19 30.30
C ASP A 221 -4.59 2.99 30.92
N GLN A 222 -4.45 4.31 31.08
CA GLN A 222 -5.52 5.17 31.62
C GLN A 222 -6.80 5.15 30.79
N VAL A 223 -6.69 5.05 29.46
CA VAL A 223 -7.85 4.91 28.57
C VAL A 223 -8.46 3.52 28.70
N SER A 224 -7.62 2.48 28.74
CA SER A 224 -8.05 1.09 28.93
C SER A 224 -8.80 0.90 30.25
N ASP A 225 -8.30 1.49 31.35
CA ASP A 225 -8.97 1.47 32.66
C ASP A 225 -10.37 2.09 32.61
N LYS A 226 -10.55 3.15 31.82
CA LYS A 226 -11.87 3.80 31.64
C LYS A 226 -12.81 3.01 30.73
N LEU A 227 -12.26 2.29 29.75
CA LEU A 227 -13.01 1.40 28.86
C LEU A 227 -13.40 0.08 29.55
N GLY A 228 -12.65 -0.32 30.59
CA GLY A 228 -12.83 -1.60 31.28
C GLY A 228 -12.18 -2.78 30.56
N GLU A 229 -11.51 -2.54 29.43
CA GLU A 229 -10.74 -3.51 28.66
C GLU A 229 -9.56 -2.83 27.97
N ARG A 230 -8.68 -3.61 27.32
CA ARG A 230 -7.56 -3.04 26.59
C ARG A 230 -8.06 -2.21 25.41
N MET A 231 -7.51 -1.00 25.24
CA MET A 231 -7.82 -0.19 24.06
C MET A 231 -7.46 -0.97 22.79
N LYS A 232 -8.44 -1.06 21.88
CA LYS A 232 -8.33 -1.76 20.59
C LYS A 232 -8.36 -0.80 19.43
N MET A 233 -7.44 -0.94 18.48
CA MET A 233 -7.37 -0.15 17.26
C MET A 233 -7.47 -1.07 16.04
N LEU A 234 -8.48 -0.85 15.20
CA LEU A 234 -8.52 -1.47 13.89
C LEU A 234 -7.71 -0.63 12.90
N VAL A 235 -6.72 -1.23 12.25
CA VAL A 235 -5.98 -0.59 11.16
C VAL A 235 -6.54 -1.12 9.84
N GLY A 236 -7.26 -0.28 9.11
CA GLY A 236 -7.98 -0.66 7.90
C GLY A 236 -7.34 -0.11 6.63
N LYS A 237 -7.35 -0.91 5.56
CA LYS A 237 -7.00 -0.46 4.21
C LYS A 237 -8.16 -0.75 3.25
N PRO A 238 -9.10 0.20 3.08
CA PRO A 238 -10.27 0.01 2.26
C PRO A 238 -9.95 -0.01 0.77
N GLY A 239 -10.75 -0.74 -0.01
CA GLY A 239 -10.71 -0.71 -1.47
C GLY A 239 -9.58 -1.54 -2.06
N LEU A 240 -8.93 -1.06 -3.13
CA LEU A 240 -7.87 -1.81 -3.82
C LEU A 240 -6.44 -1.36 -3.47
N ASP A 241 -6.30 -0.44 -2.50
CA ASP A 241 -5.01 0.12 -2.10
C ASP A 241 -4.09 -0.94 -1.48
N GLY A 242 -3.01 -1.26 -2.19
CA GLY A 242 -1.99 -2.22 -1.76
C GLY A 242 -0.86 -1.64 -0.92
N HIS A 243 -0.81 -0.32 -0.69
CA HIS A 243 0.31 0.31 0.00
C HIS A 243 0.27 0.08 1.52
N SER A 244 0.88 -0.99 2.02
CA SER A 244 0.76 -1.37 3.44
C SER A 244 1.85 -0.82 4.36
N ASN A 245 2.97 -0.30 3.84
CA ASN A 245 4.11 0.16 4.67
C ASN A 245 3.68 1.10 5.80
N GLY A 246 2.90 2.15 5.51
CA GLY A 246 2.45 3.08 6.56
C GLY A 246 1.51 2.44 7.58
N ALA A 247 0.55 1.63 7.12
CA ALA A 247 -0.40 0.92 7.98
C ALA A 247 0.31 -0.06 8.93
N GLU A 248 1.26 -0.83 8.41
CA GLU A 248 2.05 -1.79 9.18
C GLU A 248 2.89 -1.10 10.26
N GLN A 249 3.45 0.08 9.98
CA GLN A 249 4.24 0.83 10.95
C GLN A 249 3.39 1.44 12.05
N ILE A 250 2.21 1.97 11.71
CA ILE A 250 1.24 2.42 12.71
C ILE A 250 0.78 1.24 13.57
N ALA A 251 0.50 0.09 12.96
CA ALA A 251 0.12 -1.11 13.68
C ALA A 251 1.23 -1.62 14.64
N VAL A 252 2.49 -1.66 14.18
CA VAL A 252 3.63 -2.02 15.03
C VAL A 252 3.78 -1.03 16.20
N LYS A 253 3.78 0.28 15.93
CA LYS A 253 3.94 1.31 16.96
C LYS A 253 2.76 1.40 17.93
N ALA A 254 1.54 1.16 17.45
CA ALA A 254 0.37 1.06 18.32
C ALA A 254 0.50 -0.15 19.27
N GLY A 255 0.96 -1.29 18.77
CA GLY A 255 1.31 -2.46 19.59
C GLY A 255 2.40 -2.16 20.61
N ASP A 256 3.46 -1.44 20.22
CA ASP A 256 4.54 -1.01 21.13
C ASP A 256 4.04 -0.06 22.22
N ALA A 257 3.10 0.83 21.89
CA ALA A 257 2.37 1.68 22.84
C ALA A 257 1.40 0.88 23.72
N GLY A 258 1.24 -0.40 23.42
CA GLY A 258 0.44 -1.37 24.12
C GLY A 258 -1.02 -1.42 23.64
N ILE A 259 -1.43 -0.72 22.59
CA ILE A 259 -2.77 -0.85 22.03
C ILE A 259 -2.93 -2.27 21.47
N GLU A 260 -4.08 -2.90 21.67
CA GLU A 260 -4.42 -4.15 20.99
C GLU A 260 -4.78 -3.84 19.54
N VAL A 261 -3.96 -4.31 18.59
CA VAL A 261 -4.11 -3.93 17.17
C VAL A 261 -4.80 -5.04 16.39
N LEU A 262 -5.90 -4.66 15.73
CA LEU A 262 -6.65 -5.49 14.80
C LEU A 262 -6.20 -5.13 13.39
N TYR A 263 -5.30 -5.92 12.81
CA TYR A 263 -4.78 -5.72 11.44
C TYR A 263 -4.80 -7.03 10.66
N GLU A 264 -5.68 -7.11 9.68
CA GLU A 264 -5.85 -8.29 8.83
C GLU A 264 -5.40 -8.02 7.38
N GLY A 265 -4.50 -7.07 7.19
CA GLY A 265 -3.87 -6.81 5.88
C GLY A 265 -4.60 -5.78 5.03
N ILE A 266 -4.70 -6.07 3.73
CA ILE A 266 -5.10 -5.11 2.70
C ILE A 266 -6.37 -5.54 1.97
N ARG A 267 -6.97 -4.60 1.24
CA ARG A 267 -8.08 -4.80 0.32
C ARG A 267 -9.37 -5.31 0.96
N TRP A 268 -9.73 -4.68 2.06
CA TRP A 268 -11.02 -4.90 2.69
C TRP A 268 -12.06 -3.97 2.06
N THR A 269 -13.29 -4.45 1.88
CA THR A 269 -14.39 -3.56 1.54
C THR A 269 -14.76 -2.69 2.75
N PRO A 270 -15.31 -1.48 2.54
CA PRO A 270 -15.83 -0.67 3.64
C PRO A 270 -16.84 -1.43 4.53
N GLU A 271 -17.69 -2.26 3.93
CA GLU A 271 -18.66 -3.07 4.68
C GLU A 271 -17.99 -4.09 5.62
N GLU A 272 -16.97 -4.80 5.13
CA GLU A 272 -16.22 -5.75 5.95
C GLU A 272 -15.46 -5.03 7.07
N LEU A 273 -14.83 -3.88 6.79
CA LEU A 273 -14.15 -3.10 7.84
C LEU A 273 -15.11 -2.66 8.94
N VAL A 274 -16.31 -2.19 8.57
CA VAL A 274 -17.35 -1.81 9.53
C VAL A 274 -17.80 -3.03 10.34
N ARG A 275 -18.00 -4.18 9.68
CA ARG A 275 -18.38 -5.42 10.37
C ARG A 275 -17.31 -5.85 11.37
N ASN A 276 -16.06 -5.98 10.94
CA ASN A 276 -14.95 -6.42 11.78
C ASN A 276 -14.72 -5.42 12.95
N ALA A 277 -14.81 -4.11 12.69
CA ALA A 277 -14.70 -3.11 13.77
C ALA A 277 -15.74 -3.30 14.88
N ILE A 278 -16.96 -3.71 14.53
CA ILE A 278 -18.03 -3.94 15.51
C ILE A 278 -17.87 -5.31 16.19
N GLU A 279 -17.62 -6.36 15.40
CA GLU A 279 -17.50 -7.74 15.91
C GLU A 279 -16.30 -7.91 16.84
N ASP A 280 -15.17 -7.26 16.53
CA ASP A 280 -13.93 -7.35 17.30
C ASP A 280 -13.83 -6.29 18.43
N GLY A 281 -14.81 -5.39 18.52
CA GLY A 281 -14.87 -4.35 19.56
C GLY A 281 -13.78 -3.29 19.41
N ALA A 282 -13.58 -2.76 18.19
CA ALA A 282 -12.63 -1.69 17.96
C ALA A 282 -13.06 -0.40 18.65
N HIS A 283 -12.13 0.23 19.38
CA HIS A 283 -12.36 1.51 20.06
C HIS A 283 -12.01 2.71 19.18
N VAL A 284 -11.22 2.48 18.13
CA VAL A 284 -10.84 3.47 17.11
C VAL A 284 -10.50 2.73 15.82
N ILE A 285 -10.84 3.35 14.68
CA ILE A 285 -10.48 2.84 13.36
C ILE A 285 -9.47 3.80 12.73
N GLY A 286 -8.28 3.29 12.40
CA GLY A 286 -7.27 3.99 11.62
C GLY A 286 -7.31 3.53 10.17
N LEU A 287 -7.79 4.36 9.24
CA LEU A 287 -7.79 4.08 7.81
C LEU A 287 -6.51 4.60 7.16
N SER A 288 -5.78 3.74 6.46
CA SER A 288 -4.59 4.10 5.69
C SER A 288 -4.90 4.03 4.20
N ILE A 289 -4.93 5.18 3.52
CA ILE A 289 -5.34 5.31 2.11
C ILE A 289 -4.32 6.14 1.33
N LEU A 290 -3.70 5.53 0.32
CA LEU A 290 -2.69 6.15 -0.54
C LEU A 290 -3.11 6.16 -2.02
N SER A 291 -4.30 5.64 -2.35
CA SER A 291 -4.79 5.51 -3.73
C SER A 291 -5.51 6.74 -4.28
N GLY A 292 -5.67 7.81 -3.48
CA GLY A 292 -6.50 8.97 -3.81
C GLY A 292 -8.01 8.75 -3.68
N SER A 293 -8.44 7.57 -3.21
CA SER A 293 -9.86 7.21 -3.04
C SER A 293 -10.40 7.49 -1.63
N HIS A 294 -9.72 8.34 -0.86
CA HIS A 294 -10.03 8.54 0.57
C HIS A 294 -11.42 9.13 0.81
N VAL A 295 -11.86 10.12 0.04
CA VAL A 295 -13.19 10.73 0.23
C VAL A 295 -14.34 9.73 0.09
N PRO A 296 -14.47 8.97 -1.03
CA PRO A 296 -15.56 8.00 -1.17
C PRO A 296 -15.45 6.84 -0.17
N LEU A 297 -14.26 6.26 0.02
CA LEU A 297 -14.09 5.10 0.90
C LEU A 297 -14.34 5.44 2.39
N VAL A 298 -13.85 6.59 2.87
CA VAL A 298 -14.12 7.03 4.24
C VAL A 298 -15.60 7.32 4.43
N ARG A 299 -16.26 7.93 3.44
CA ARG A 299 -17.71 8.18 3.48
C ARG A 299 -18.49 6.88 3.63
N GLU A 300 -18.14 5.83 2.87
CA GLU A 300 -18.78 4.52 2.99
C GLU A 300 -18.58 3.89 4.36
N VAL A 301 -17.36 3.92 4.91
CA VAL A 301 -17.07 3.40 6.27
C VAL A 301 -17.88 4.15 7.33
N VAL A 302 -17.83 5.48 7.34
CA VAL A 302 -18.54 6.31 8.34
C VAL A 302 -20.06 6.13 8.24
N ASN A 303 -20.60 6.09 7.03
CA ASN A 303 -22.03 5.84 6.82
C ASN A 303 -22.42 4.42 7.26
N GLY A 304 -21.58 3.41 6.98
CA GLY A 304 -21.79 2.04 7.42
C GLY A 304 -21.79 1.91 8.95
N LEU A 305 -20.84 2.57 9.65
CA LEU A 305 -20.82 2.63 11.11
C LEU A 305 -22.11 3.24 11.66
N ARG A 306 -22.56 4.38 11.11
CA ARG A 306 -23.81 5.03 11.52
C ARG A 306 -25.02 4.14 11.29
N ALA A 307 -25.11 3.50 10.12
CA ALA A 307 -26.21 2.60 9.77
C ALA A 307 -26.30 1.39 10.72
N LYS A 308 -25.16 0.90 11.23
CA LYS A 308 -25.10 -0.20 12.21
C LYS A 308 -25.11 0.26 13.68
N GLY A 309 -25.35 1.55 13.96
CA GLY A 309 -25.39 2.09 15.33
C GLY A 309 -24.03 2.26 16.00
N ALA A 310 -22.93 2.06 15.27
CA ALA A 310 -21.55 2.16 15.74
C ALA A 310 -20.88 3.50 15.40
N GLY A 311 -21.66 4.55 15.10
CA GLY A 311 -21.15 5.88 14.73
C GLY A 311 -20.40 6.63 15.85
N HIS A 312 -20.30 6.05 17.04
CA HIS A 312 -19.50 6.57 18.16
C HIS A 312 -18.02 6.16 18.07
N ILE A 313 -17.68 5.15 17.25
CA ILE A 313 -16.30 4.72 17.05
C ILE A 313 -15.58 5.78 16.20
N PRO A 314 -14.55 6.46 16.74
CA PRO A 314 -13.82 7.48 16.00
C PRO A 314 -13.06 6.86 14.82
N VAL A 315 -13.03 7.60 13.70
CA VAL A 315 -12.30 7.23 12.49
C VAL A 315 -11.16 8.24 12.27
N VAL A 316 -9.94 7.75 12.20
CA VAL A 316 -8.74 8.54 11.88
C VAL A 316 -8.28 8.13 10.49
N VAL A 317 -7.98 9.10 9.62
CA VAL A 317 -7.55 8.84 8.24
C VAL A 317 -6.12 9.33 8.06
N GLY A 318 -5.25 8.49 7.50
CA GLY A 318 -3.87 8.81 7.15
C GLY A 318 -3.49 8.32 5.76
N GLY A 319 -2.42 8.87 5.20
CA GLY A 319 -1.93 8.57 3.86
C GLY A 319 -1.68 9.84 3.05
N ILE A 320 -1.82 9.76 1.74
CA ILE A 320 -1.64 10.92 0.84
C ILE A 320 -2.99 11.61 0.69
N ILE A 321 -3.22 12.65 1.50
CA ILE A 321 -4.50 13.38 1.57
C ILE A 321 -4.23 14.85 1.29
N PRO A 322 -4.72 15.40 0.16
CA PRO A 322 -4.63 16.83 -0.13
C PRO A 322 -5.33 17.68 0.93
N GLU A 323 -4.83 18.89 1.19
CA GLU A 323 -5.40 19.80 2.20
C GLU A 323 -6.88 20.13 1.95
N SER A 324 -7.29 20.25 0.68
CA SER A 324 -8.69 20.46 0.28
C SER A 324 -9.62 19.37 0.81
N ASP A 325 -9.14 18.13 0.79
CA ASP A 325 -9.94 16.96 1.13
C ASP A 325 -9.98 16.73 2.64
N MET A 326 -8.98 17.23 3.38
CA MET A 326 -8.99 17.19 4.84
C MET A 326 -10.22 17.92 5.42
N LEU A 327 -10.64 19.03 4.82
CA LEU A 327 -11.83 19.77 5.23
C LEU A 327 -13.10 18.93 5.02
N VAL A 328 -13.20 18.27 3.86
CA VAL A 328 -14.32 17.38 3.52
C VAL A 328 -14.37 16.19 4.48
N LEU A 329 -13.24 15.54 4.74
CA LEU A 329 -13.14 14.40 5.66
C LEU A 329 -13.56 14.78 7.09
N ARG A 330 -13.08 15.91 7.63
CA ARG A 330 -13.46 16.38 8.97
C ARG A 330 -14.95 16.69 9.12
N GLN A 331 -15.63 17.09 8.04
CA GLN A 331 -17.07 17.30 8.06
C GLN A 331 -17.86 15.99 8.08
N MET A 332 -17.24 14.86 7.69
CA MET A 332 -17.88 13.55 7.72
C MET A 332 -17.94 12.95 9.12
N GLY A 333 -17.01 13.31 10.01
CA GLY A 333 -16.86 12.78 11.37
C GLY A 333 -15.41 12.48 11.69
#